data_AF-A0A2R4M6G6-F1
#
_entry.id   AF-A0A2R4M6G6-F1
#
_cell.length_a   1.000
_cell.length_b   1.000
_cell.length_c   1.000
_cell.angle_alpha   90.00
_cell.angle_beta   90.00
_cell.angle_gamma   90.00
#
_symmetry.space_group_name_H-M   'P 1'
#
loop_
_entity.id
_entity.type
_entity.pdbx_description
1 polymer ?
#
loop_
_entity_poly.entity_id
_entity_poly.type
_entity_poly.pdbx_seq_one_letter_code
_entity_poly.pdbx_strand_id
1 'polypeptide(L)'
;MGGRDHVGEAILTPAEAARLSYAHENTVALVLADLSDNPGDGAYGDATDVLSALMSDGGENILLGVLYDPVAVVMVAQARGGTSLELSLGGHSVPEYGGAPPVVTAQVRALSDGNFICDGPMWNGVVHSFGAAAILQVSDVIALKLFKHFRTAYAPYAARIALVDGGGLASPRSGA
;
A
#
# COMPACT_ATOMS: atom_id res chain seq x y z
N MET A 1 17.67 17.24 -18.13
CA MET A 1 18.38 16.94 -16.87
C MET A 1 18.65 18.27 -16.18
N GLY A 2 17.99 18.54 -15.06
CA GLY A 2 18.33 19.70 -14.22
C GLY A 2 19.74 19.53 -13.65
N GLY A 3 20.48 20.63 -13.49
CA GLY A 3 21.78 20.64 -12.83
C GLY A 3 21.67 20.30 -11.34
N ARG A 4 22.81 20.18 -10.65
CA ARG A 4 22.84 19.84 -9.20
C ARG A 4 22.05 20.82 -8.33
N ASP A 5 21.96 22.07 -8.75
CA ASP A 5 21.29 23.15 -8.01
C ASP A 5 19.83 23.35 -8.47
N HIS A 6 19.30 22.42 -9.26
CA HIS A 6 17.91 22.48 -9.70
C HIS A 6 16.97 22.10 -8.56
N VAL A 7 16.09 23.01 -8.18
CA VAL A 7 14.95 22.73 -7.32
C VAL A 7 13.93 21.94 -8.14
N GLY A 8 13.61 20.72 -7.68
CA GLY A 8 12.73 19.77 -8.36
C GLY A 8 11.26 20.18 -8.40
N GLU A 9 10.43 19.28 -8.92
CA GLU A 9 8.97 19.47 -9.01
C GLU A 9 8.31 19.56 -7.63
N ALA A 10 7.17 20.24 -7.58
CA ALA A 10 6.35 20.31 -6.38
C ALA A 10 5.78 18.92 -6.05
N ILE A 11 6.13 18.40 -4.88
CA ILE A 11 5.55 17.17 -4.33
C ILE A 11 4.22 17.53 -3.66
N LEU A 12 3.18 16.79 -4.00
CA LEU A 12 1.84 16.97 -3.42
C LEU A 12 1.84 16.58 -1.94
N THR A 13 1.09 17.32 -1.14
CA THR A 13 0.72 16.87 0.20
C THR A 13 -0.24 15.67 0.12
N PRO A 14 -0.34 14.83 1.18
CA PRO A 14 -1.32 13.75 1.25
C PRO A 14 -2.76 14.20 0.93
N ALA A 15 -3.17 15.35 1.44
CA ALA A 15 -4.51 15.92 1.19
C ALA A 15 -4.69 16.43 -0.25
N GLU A 16 -3.64 16.90 -0.92
CA GLU A 16 -3.70 17.25 -2.34
C GLU A 16 -3.75 16.01 -3.23
N ALA A 17 -2.96 14.98 -2.91
CA ALA A 17 -2.99 13.71 -3.62
C ALA A 17 -4.36 13.02 -3.50
N ALA A 18 -4.95 13.00 -2.30
CA ALA A 18 -6.30 12.48 -2.08
C ALA A 18 -7.33 13.23 -2.92
N ARG A 19 -7.37 14.57 -2.85
CA ARG A 19 -8.29 15.40 -3.64
C ARG A 19 -8.17 15.17 -5.15
N LEU A 20 -6.95 15.07 -5.68
CA LEU A 20 -6.72 14.76 -7.09
C LEU A 20 -7.23 13.37 -7.46
N SER A 21 -7.10 12.40 -6.57
CA SER A 21 -7.58 11.03 -6.81
C SER A 21 -9.10 10.94 -6.96
N TYR A 22 -9.86 11.77 -6.23
CA TYR A 22 -11.32 11.81 -6.37
C TYR A 22 -11.79 12.55 -7.62
N ALA A 23 -11.04 13.58 -8.02
CA ALA A 23 -11.29 14.30 -9.27
C ALA A 23 -10.93 13.49 -10.52
N HIS A 24 -10.31 12.32 -10.36
CA HIS A 24 -9.93 11.46 -11.48
C HIS A 24 -11.16 10.72 -12.03
N GLU A 25 -11.65 11.18 -13.18
CA GLU A 25 -12.83 10.63 -13.87
C GLU A 25 -12.50 9.50 -14.87
N ASN A 26 -11.22 9.18 -15.09
CA ASN A 26 -10.82 8.19 -16.09
C ASN A 26 -11.13 6.75 -15.68
N THR A 27 -11.32 5.90 -16.69
CA THR A 27 -11.54 4.45 -16.53
C THR A 27 -10.25 3.65 -16.28
N VAL A 28 -9.10 4.33 -16.23
CA VAL A 28 -7.79 3.72 -15.96
C VAL A 28 -7.37 4.11 -14.55
N ALA A 29 -6.86 3.14 -13.79
CA ALA A 29 -6.45 3.37 -12.42
C ALA A 29 -5.40 4.50 -12.31
N LEU A 30 -5.63 5.42 -11.36
CA LEU A 30 -4.63 6.41 -10.96
C LEU A 30 -3.63 5.75 -10.01
N VAL A 31 -2.34 5.93 -10.28
CA VAL A 31 -1.28 5.49 -9.38
C VAL A 31 -0.76 6.69 -8.60
N LEU A 32 -0.88 6.64 -7.28
CA LEU A 32 -0.25 7.58 -6.37
C LEU A 32 1.03 6.94 -5.83
N ALA A 33 2.17 7.58 -6.06
CA ALA A 33 3.45 7.08 -5.58
C ALA A 33 3.87 7.85 -4.31
N ASP A 34 3.95 7.17 -3.16
CA ASP A 34 4.51 7.78 -1.96
C ASP A 34 6.04 7.75 -2.05
N LEU A 35 6.61 8.91 -2.42
CA LEU A 35 8.05 9.08 -2.54
C LEU A 35 8.75 9.12 -1.18
N SER A 36 8.03 9.53 -0.13
CA SER A 36 8.60 9.78 1.19
C SER A 36 8.78 8.50 2.00
N ASP A 37 7.98 7.48 1.68
CA ASP A 37 8.00 6.20 2.38
C ASP A 37 8.33 5.01 1.48
N ASN A 38 9.25 5.19 0.53
CA ASN A 38 9.69 4.12 -0.36
C ASN A 38 10.71 3.18 0.33
N PRO A 39 10.38 1.89 0.51
CA PRO A 39 11.28 0.92 1.08
C PRO A 39 12.64 0.76 0.39
N GLY A 40 12.64 0.90 -0.94
CA GLY A 40 13.84 0.74 -1.76
C GLY A 40 14.90 1.79 -1.50
N ASP A 41 14.49 2.96 -1.00
CA ASP A 41 15.39 4.09 -0.69
C ASP A 41 15.75 4.15 0.81
N GLY A 42 15.29 3.16 1.59
CA GLY A 42 15.60 3.05 3.02
C GLY A 42 14.60 3.71 3.95
N ALA A 43 13.38 4.02 3.50
CA ALA A 43 12.28 4.45 4.36
C ALA A 43 11.76 3.30 5.26
N TYR A 44 10.56 3.39 5.83
CA TYR A 44 10.02 2.33 6.70
C TYR A 44 8.95 1.46 6.01
N GLY A 45 8.27 2.01 5.00
CA GLY A 45 7.18 1.36 4.27
C GLY A 45 5.91 1.19 5.12
N ASP A 46 5.78 1.92 6.22
CA ASP A 46 4.64 1.86 7.12
C ASP A 46 3.87 3.19 7.24
N ALA A 47 4.18 4.22 6.46
CA ALA A 47 3.47 5.50 6.49
C ALA A 47 1.99 5.34 6.13
N THR A 48 1.16 6.14 6.79
CA THR A 48 -0.30 6.09 6.73
C THR A 48 -0.93 7.44 6.47
N ASP A 49 -0.17 8.53 6.33
CA ASP A 49 -0.75 9.86 6.08
C ASP A 49 -1.54 9.91 4.77
N VAL A 50 -1.02 9.34 3.67
CA VAL A 50 -1.75 9.27 2.39
C VAL A 50 -2.98 8.37 2.51
N LEU A 51 -2.84 7.21 3.17
CA LEU A 51 -3.98 6.32 3.46
C LEU A 51 -5.07 7.05 4.27
N SER A 52 -4.68 7.75 5.33
CA SER A 52 -5.58 8.47 6.23
C SER A 52 -6.29 9.62 5.52
N ALA A 53 -5.58 10.35 4.65
CA ALA A 53 -6.18 11.37 3.79
C ALA A 53 -7.20 10.75 2.83
N LEU A 54 -6.84 9.64 2.18
CA LEU A 54 -7.72 8.91 1.25
C LEU A 54 -8.96 8.30 1.94
N MET A 55 -8.87 7.94 3.22
CA MET A 55 -10.00 7.43 3.99
C MET A 55 -10.90 8.55 4.51
N SER A 56 -10.31 9.67 4.97
CA SER A 56 -11.05 10.78 5.60
C SER A 56 -11.97 11.51 4.62
N ASP A 57 -11.58 11.58 3.35
CA ASP A 57 -12.36 12.26 2.31
C ASP A 57 -13.38 11.33 1.62
N GLY A 58 -13.61 10.12 2.17
CA GLY A 58 -14.65 9.19 1.69
C GLY A 58 -14.26 8.41 0.44
N GLY A 59 -12.97 8.10 0.30
CA GLY A 59 -12.49 7.36 -0.86
C GLY A 59 -13.00 5.93 -0.93
N GLU A 60 -13.47 5.54 -2.12
CA GLU A 60 -13.92 4.19 -2.45
C GLU A 60 -13.06 3.58 -3.56
N ASN A 61 -12.99 2.24 -3.61
CA ASN A 61 -12.26 1.48 -4.63
C ASN A 61 -10.76 1.79 -4.69
N ILE A 62 -10.14 1.87 -3.51
CA ILE A 62 -8.72 2.18 -3.34
C ILE A 62 -7.97 0.87 -3.07
N LEU A 63 -6.86 0.69 -3.75
CA LEU A 63 -5.89 -0.34 -3.42
C LEU A 63 -4.66 0.34 -2.82
N LEU A 64 -4.33 0.04 -1.57
CA LEU A 64 -3.01 0.28 -1.00
C LEU A 64 -2.15 -0.94 -1.30
N GLY A 65 -1.11 -0.71 -2.10
CA GLY A 65 -0.23 -1.76 -2.63
C GLY A 65 0.52 -2.48 -1.51
N VAL A 66 1.23 -1.77 -0.66
CA VAL A 66 2.04 -2.38 0.38
C VAL A 66 1.95 -1.52 1.65
N LEU A 67 1.82 -2.16 2.80
CA LEU A 67 1.98 -1.53 4.10
C LEU A 67 2.73 -2.50 5.02
N TYR A 68 3.90 -2.10 5.48
CA TYR A 68 4.69 -2.89 6.41
C TYR A 68 4.10 -2.78 7.81
N ASP A 69 3.64 -3.91 8.36
CA ASP A 69 3.10 -3.96 9.72
C ASP A 69 3.13 -5.41 10.23
N PRO A 70 4.23 -5.90 10.81
CA PRO A 70 4.31 -7.29 11.24
C PRO A 70 3.28 -7.62 12.35
N VAL A 71 2.89 -6.64 13.17
CA VAL A 71 1.99 -6.83 14.31
C VAL A 71 0.62 -7.31 13.84
N ALA A 72 -0.02 -6.57 12.95
CA ALA A 72 -1.35 -7.01 12.52
C ALA A 72 -1.32 -8.17 11.50
N VAL A 73 -0.17 -8.56 10.92
CA VAL A 73 -0.05 -9.85 10.20
C VAL A 73 -0.22 -10.98 11.21
N VAL A 74 0.47 -10.90 12.35
CA VAL A 74 0.35 -11.89 13.43
C VAL A 74 -1.09 -11.96 13.93
N MET A 75 -1.75 -10.82 14.18
CA MET A 75 -3.14 -10.79 14.63
C MET A 75 -4.08 -11.47 13.64
N VAL A 76 -3.92 -11.16 12.35
CA VAL A 76 -4.79 -11.66 11.28
C VAL A 76 -4.52 -13.13 10.97
N ALA A 77 -3.29 -13.60 11.08
CA ALA A 77 -2.93 -15.00 10.88
C ALA A 77 -3.57 -15.93 11.93
N GLN A 78 -3.91 -15.41 13.11
CA GLN A 78 -4.66 -16.15 14.14
C GLN A 78 -6.17 -16.15 13.88
N ALA A 79 -6.67 -15.29 12.99
CA ALA A 79 -8.09 -15.18 12.67
C ALA A 79 -8.49 -16.10 11.51
N ARG A 80 -9.76 -16.51 11.49
CA ARG A 80 -10.30 -17.28 10.36
C ARG A 80 -10.52 -16.36 9.16
N GLY A 81 -10.30 -16.85 7.95
CA GLY A 81 -10.64 -16.09 6.73
C GLY A 81 -12.09 -15.61 6.75
N GLY A 82 -12.35 -14.38 6.28
CA GLY A 82 -13.65 -13.72 6.33
C GLY A 82 -13.99 -13.03 7.67
N THR A 83 -13.19 -13.23 8.72
CA THR A 83 -13.37 -12.54 10.01
C THR A 83 -13.10 -11.04 9.85
N SER A 84 -13.91 -10.22 10.52
CA SER A 84 -13.65 -8.78 10.68
C SER A 84 -12.97 -8.52 12.03
N LEU A 85 -11.92 -7.72 12.03
CA LEU A 85 -11.11 -7.39 13.19
C LEU A 85 -10.93 -5.88 13.25
N GLU A 86 -10.95 -5.32 14.46
CA GLU A 86 -10.44 -3.96 14.68
C GLU A 86 -8.91 -4.02 14.77
N LEU A 87 -8.23 -3.25 13.94
CA LEU A 87 -6.78 -3.23 13.82
C LEU A 87 -6.28 -1.79 13.82
N SER A 88 -5.13 -1.57 14.45
CA SER A 88 -4.32 -0.38 14.27
C SER A 88 -3.30 -0.68 13.16
N LEU A 89 -3.39 0.01 12.01
CA LEU A 89 -2.63 -0.33 10.80
C LEU A 89 -1.50 0.65 10.54
N GLY A 90 -0.28 0.15 10.27
CA GLY A 90 0.88 0.97 9.89
C GLY A 90 1.20 2.07 10.91
N GLY A 91 2.15 2.95 10.57
CA GLY A 91 2.48 4.16 11.33
C GLY A 91 3.17 3.90 12.65
N HIS A 92 3.71 2.69 12.86
CA HIS A 92 4.27 2.27 14.16
C HIS A 92 5.72 2.71 14.33
N SER A 93 6.42 3.02 13.23
CA SER A 93 7.85 3.33 13.25
C SER A 93 8.13 4.77 13.68
N VAL A 94 7.52 5.74 12.99
CA VAL A 94 7.68 7.19 13.24
C VAL A 94 6.36 7.96 13.02
N PRO A 95 5.37 7.81 13.93
CA PRO A 95 4.04 8.41 13.79
C PRO A 95 4.03 9.91 13.49
N GLU A 96 5.04 10.64 13.97
CA GLU A 96 5.18 12.08 13.78
C GLU A 96 5.56 12.51 12.35
N TYR A 97 6.07 11.58 11.53
CA TYR A 97 6.50 11.85 10.15
C TYR A 97 5.71 11.05 9.12
N GLY A 98 5.34 9.81 9.43
CA GLY A 98 4.61 8.92 8.51
C GLY A 98 3.10 8.88 8.77
N GLY A 99 2.60 9.55 9.80
CA GLY A 99 1.20 9.48 10.22
C GLY A 99 0.96 8.43 11.29
N ALA A 100 0.06 8.77 12.23
CA ALA A 100 -0.27 7.88 13.35
C ALA A 100 -1.11 6.69 12.88
N PRO A 101 -0.96 5.50 13.49
CA PRO A 101 -1.68 4.29 13.10
C PRO A 101 -3.22 4.47 13.10
N PRO A 102 -3.92 4.53 11.94
CA PRO A 102 -5.37 4.55 11.92
C PRO A 102 -5.95 3.27 12.52
N VAL A 103 -6.99 3.43 13.34
CA VAL A 103 -7.81 2.31 13.84
C VAL A 103 -8.91 2.03 12.83
N VAL A 104 -8.97 0.80 12.33
CA VAL A 104 -9.89 0.40 11.27
C VAL A 104 -10.52 -0.96 11.55
N THR A 105 -11.74 -1.16 11.05
CA THR A 105 -12.34 -2.49 10.97
C THR A 105 -11.99 -3.12 9.64
N ALA A 106 -11.19 -4.18 9.66
CA ALA A 106 -10.69 -4.86 8.48
C ALA A 106 -11.24 -6.29 8.38
N GLN A 107 -11.76 -6.67 7.21
CA GLN A 107 -12.06 -8.05 6.88
C GLN A 107 -10.82 -8.73 6.30
N VAL A 108 -10.50 -9.92 6.81
CA VAL A 108 -9.43 -10.77 6.27
C VAL A 108 -9.91 -11.43 4.98
N ARG A 109 -9.35 -11.03 3.83
CA ARG A 109 -9.71 -11.58 2.51
C ARG A 109 -8.86 -12.78 2.14
N ALA A 110 -7.57 -12.71 2.41
CA ALA A 110 -6.66 -13.83 2.18
C ALA A 110 -5.42 -13.72 3.08
N LEU A 111 -4.79 -14.86 3.30
CA LEU A 111 -3.44 -14.98 3.86
C LEU A 111 -2.52 -15.46 2.74
N SER A 112 -1.28 -15.00 2.76
CA SER A 112 -0.26 -15.36 1.76
C SER A 112 1.08 -15.58 2.45
N ASP A 113 1.92 -16.42 1.86
CA ASP A 113 3.32 -16.58 2.23
C ASP A 113 4.21 -15.45 1.67
N GLY A 114 3.59 -14.52 0.93
CA GLY A 114 4.19 -13.33 0.36
C GLY A 114 5.08 -13.61 -0.85
N ASN A 115 5.05 -14.81 -1.43
CA ASN A 115 5.86 -15.13 -2.61
C ASN A 115 5.21 -14.62 -3.90
N PHE A 116 6.00 -13.97 -4.76
CA PHE A 116 5.55 -13.46 -6.06
C PHE A 116 6.70 -13.41 -7.07
N ILE A 117 6.33 -13.19 -8.32
CA ILE A 117 7.26 -12.97 -9.43
C ILE A 117 6.99 -11.57 -9.96
N CYS A 118 8.04 -10.77 -10.09
CA CYS A 118 7.93 -9.44 -10.68
C CYS A 118 7.56 -9.57 -12.17
N ASP A 119 6.49 -8.89 -12.58
CA ASP A 119 6.02 -8.86 -13.97
C ASP A 119 6.31 -7.53 -14.68
N GLY A 120 6.67 -6.49 -13.91
CA GLY A 120 7.07 -5.19 -14.43
C GLY A 120 8.38 -5.23 -15.25
N PRO A 121 8.69 -4.15 -16.00
CA PRO A 121 9.93 -4.06 -16.79
C PRO A 121 11.19 -4.07 -15.90
N MET A 122 11.05 -3.65 -14.65
CA MET A 122 12.10 -3.75 -13.63
C MET A 122 11.99 -5.10 -12.92
N TRP A 123 13.10 -5.84 -12.82
CA TRP A 123 13.17 -7.16 -12.19
C TRP A 123 12.28 -8.24 -12.82
N ASN A 124 11.90 -8.09 -14.09
CA ASN A 124 11.03 -9.06 -14.76
C ASN A 124 11.51 -10.51 -14.60
N GLY A 125 10.60 -11.39 -14.16
CA GLY A 125 10.88 -12.82 -13.96
C GLY A 125 11.64 -13.15 -12.67
N VAL A 126 12.06 -12.16 -11.88
CA VAL A 126 12.74 -12.39 -10.61
C VAL A 126 11.72 -12.74 -9.53
N VAL A 127 12.02 -13.83 -8.81
CA VAL A 127 11.22 -14.30 -7.68
C VAL A 127 11.57 -13.50 -6.44
N HIS A 128 10.56 -12.98 -5.77
CA HIS A 128 10.69 -12.25 -4.52
C HIS A 128 9.69 -12.75 -3.48
N SER A 129 9.92 -12.34 -2.24
CA SER A 129 9.04 -12.67 -1.12
C SER A 129 8.95 -11.53 -0.13
N PHE A 130 7.72 -11.18 0.23
CA PHE A 130 7.39 -10.27 1.32
C PHE A 130 7.38 -10.95 2.69
N GLY A 131 7.54 -12.28 2.76
CA GLY A 131 7.21 -13.07 3.94
C GLY A 131 5.71 -13.11 4.21
N ALA A 132 5.31 -13.61 5.39
CA ALA A 132 3.90 -13.75 5.73
C ALA A 132 3.12 -12.44 5.51
N ALA A 133 2.01 -12.55 4.80
CA ALA A 133 1.24 -11.41 4.31
C ALA A 133 -0.26 -11.65 4.47
N ALA A 134 -1.02 -10.56 4.56
CA ALA A 134 -2.47 -10.59 4.61
C ALA A 134 -3.05 -9.58 3.61
N ILE A 135 -4.15 -9.97 2.96
CA ILE A 135 -4.99 -9.08 2.17
C ILE A 135 -6.15 -8.68 3.06
N LEU A 136 -6.22 -7.39 3.38
CA LEU A 136 -7.24 -6.80 4.23
C LEU A 136 -8.17 -5.95 3.38
N GLN A 137 -9.48 -6.05 3.66
CA GLN A 137 -10.46 -5.09 3.15
C GLN A 137 -10.92 -4.21 4.30
N VAL A 138 -10.69 -2.92 4.17
CA VAL A 138 -11.15 -1.86 5.07
C VAL A 138 -12.15 -1.03 4.28
N SER A 139 -13.45 -1.20 4.52
CA SER A 139 -14.50 -0.60 3.66
C SER A 139 -14.29 -0.97 2.18
N ASP A 140 -14.11 0.00 1.27
CA ASP A 140 -13.76 -0.22 -0.14
C ASP A 140 -12.26 -0.04 -0.43
N VAL A 141 -11.42 -0.13 0.61
CA VAL A 141 -9.96 -0.06 0.53
C VAL A 141 -9.37 -1.47 0.69
N ILE A 142 -8.57 -1.92 -0.27
CA ILE A 142 -7.78 -3.14 -0.14
C ILE A 142 -6.38 -2.75 0.33
N ALA A 143 -5.97 -3.17 1.52
CA ALA A 143 -4.61 -2.99 2.02
C ALA A 143 -3.87 -4.33 2.02
N LEU A 144 -2.65 -4.31 1.49
CA LEU A 144 -1.79 -5.48 1.37
C LEU A 144 -0.58 -5.32 2.28
N LYS A 145 -0.30 -6.38 3.04
CA LYS A 145 0.47 -6.26 4.26
C LYS A 145 1.68 -7.17 4.27
N LEU A 146 2.84 -6.67 4.69
CA LEU A 146 4.12 -7.38 4.51
C LEU A 146 4.94 -7.56 5.78
N PHE A 147 5.79 -8.59 5.76
CA PHE A 147 6.84 -8.87 6.75
C PHE A 147 8.24 -8.39 6.29
N LYS A 148 8.40 -7.98 5.03
CA LYS A 148 9.67 -7.47 4.47
C LYS A 148 9.46 -6.22 3.63
N HIS A 149 10.45 -5.34 3.74
CA HIS A 149 10.63 -4.10 3.00
C HIS A 149 10.70 -4.36 1.48
N PHE A 150 9.69 -3.98 0.70
CA PHE A 150 9.68 -4.28 -0.74
C PHE A 150 8.75 -3.37 -1.57
N ARG A 151 9.10 -3.19 -2.85
CA ARG A 151 8.45 -2.34 -3.86
C ARG A 151 7.43 -3.11 -4.70
N THR A 152 6.13 -2.84 -4.66
CA THR A 152 5.15 -3.48 -5.58
C THR A 152 3.85 -2.68 -5.80
N ALA A 153 3.28 -2.82 -6.99
CA ALA A 153 2.00 -2.38 -7.49
C ALA A 153 1.22 -3.62 -7.96
N TYR A 154 -0.08 -3.70 -7.68
CA TYR A 154 -0.86 -4.90 -7.95
C TYR A 154 -1.87 -4.64 -9.07
N ALA A 155 -1.82 -5.46 -10.12
CA ALA A 155 -2.94 -5.68 -11.04
C ALA A 155 -3.39 -7.15 -10.89
N PRO A 156 -4.70 -7.47 -10.80
CA PRO A 156 -5.85 -6.70 -11.28
C PRO A 156 -6.93 -6.34 -10.21
N TYR A 157 -6.56 -6.01 -8.96
CA TYR A 157 -7.55 -5.72 -7.90
C TYR A 157 -7.97 -4.25 -7.77
N ALA A 158 -7.27 -3.30 -8.42
CA ALA A 158 -7.63 -1.88 -8.37
C ALA A 158 -8.54 -1.49 -9.55
N ALA A 159 -9.76 -1.05 -9.26
CA ALA A 159 -10.67 -0.51 -10.26
C ALA A 159 -10.46 1.00 -10.53
N ARG A 160 -9.92 1.77 -9.57
CA ARG A 160 -9.82 3.25 -9.66
C ARG A 160 -8.52 3.87 -9.11
N ILE A 161 -8.06 3.51 -7.92
CA ILE A 161 -6.87 4.14 -7.29
C ILE A 161 -5.93 3.06 -6.77
N ALA A 162 -4.63 3.20 -7.05
CA ALA A 162 -3.56 2.39 -6.48
C ALA A 162 -2.53 3.30 -5.79
N LEU A 163 -2.45 3.25 -4.46
CA LEU A 163 -1.37 3.84 -3.69
C LEU A 163 -0.21 2.85 -3.65
N VAL A 164 0.97 3.26 -4.07
CA VAL A 164 2.15 2.39 -4.19
C VAL A 164 3.38 3.09 -3.66
N ASP A 165 4.22 2.37 -2.93
CA ASP A 165 5.46 2.95 -2.39
C ASP A 165 6.65 2.73 -3.34
N GLY A 166 6.36 2.63 -4.65
CA GLY A 166 7.36 2.58 -5.73
C GLY A 166 6.95 1.77 -6.97
N GLY A 167 7.76 1.88 -8.04
CA GLY A 167 7.45 1.38 -9.40
C GLY A 167 7.83 -0.07 -9.75
N GLY A 168 7.45 -1.07 -8.96
CA GLY A 168 7.50 -2.48 -9.39
C GLY A 168 6.07 -3.00 -9.49
N LEU A 169 5.69 -3.80 -10.48
CA LEU A 169 4.37 -4.46 -10.53
C LEU A 169 4.55 -5.96 -10.18
N ALA A 170 3.61 -6.53 -9.44
CA ALA A 170 3.51 -7.98 -9.24
C ALA A 170 2.09 -8.43 -8.86
N SER A 171 1.71 -9.62 -9.33
CA SER A 171 0.47 -10.31 -8.90
C SER A 171 0.79 -11.42 -7.89
N PRO A 172 0.19 -11.40 -6.68
CA PRO A 172 0.29 -12.51 -5.74
C PRO A 172 -0.51 -13.69 -6.26
N ARG A 173 -0.01 -14.91 -6.05
CA ARG A 173 -0.80 -16.13 -6.28
C ARG A 173 -1.71 -16.34 -5.08
N SER A 174 -3.02 -16.20 -5.26
CA SER A 174 -4.01 -16.64 -4.27
C SER A 174 -4.11 -18.15 -4.31
N GLY A 175 -3.76 -18.82 -3.21
CA GLY A 175 -4.07 -20.24 -3.03
C GLY A 175 -5.58 -20.41 -2.89
N ALA A 176 -6.15 -21.32 -3.69
CA ALA A 176 -7.46 -21.91 -3.42
C ALA A 176 -7.38 -22.86 -2.23
#